data_AF-A0A5C4XVH7-F1
#
_entry.id   AF-A0A5C4XVH7-F1
#
_cell.length_a   1.000
_cell.length_b   1.000
_cell.length_c   1.000
_cell.angle_alpha   90.00
_cell.angle_beta   90.00
_cell.angle_gamma   90.00
#
_symmetry.space_group_name_H-M   'P 1'
#
loop_
_entity.id
_entity.type
_entity.pdbx_description
1 polymer ?
#
loop_
_entity_poly.entity_id
_entity_poly.type
_entity_poly.pdbx_seq_one_letter_code
_entity_poly.pdbx_strand_id
1 'polypeptide(L)'
;MLSVGAGAASAQTTGDWVLGNYKGAGYWFPGVIDKVSGEKITIRYDDGDRETVSRGDIRPYDWMIGSKVECNFKNAGEWYPGRIASLAGEKIGIAYDDGDKENTRTGRCRAK
;
A
#
# COMPACT_ATOMS: atom_id res chain seq x y z
N MET A 1 -25.44 -23.47 9.09
CA MET A 1 -24.33 -24.12 8.36
C MET A 1 -23.24 -23.09 8.12
N LEU A 2 -21.99 -23.57 8.18
CA LEU A 2 -20.70 -22.87 8.17
C LEU A 2 -20.62 -21.73 7.13
N SER A 3 -19.90 -20.64 7.39
CA SER A 3 -18.44 -20.62 7.17
C SER A 3 -17.68 -19.60 8.00
N VAL A 4 -16.65 -20.10 8.67
CA VAL A 4 -15.52 -19.37 9.26
C VAL A 4 -14.60 -18.95 8.11
N GLY A 5 -14.53 -17.65 7.84
CA GLY A 5 -13.46 -17.06 7.03
C GLY A 5 -12.30 -16.67 7.93
N ALA A 6 -11.55 -17.65 8.44
CA ALA A 6 -10.25 -17.38 9.03
C ALA A 6 -9.32 -17.01 7.87
N GLY A 7 -9.17 -15.72 7.60
CA GLY A 7 -8.03 -15.24 6.83
C GLY A 7 -6.78 -15.62 7.62
N ALA A 8 -6.13 -16.72 7.23
CA ALA A 8 -4.81 -17.05 7.72
C ALA A 8 -3.98 -15.78 7.59
N ALA A 9 -3.39 -15.31 8.68
CA ALA A 9 -2.37 -14.29 8.61
C ALA A 9 -1.32 -14.79 7.63
N SER A 10 -1.33 -14.30 6.39
CA SER A 10 -0.31 -14.65 5.40
C SER A 10 1.02 -14.33 6.07
N ALA A 11 1.84 -15.36 6.29
CA ALA A 11 3.17 -15.17 6.81
C ALA A 11 3.86 -14.15 5.89
N GLN A 12 4.26 -13.00 6.44
CA GLN A 12 4.95 -11.95 5.69
C GLN A 12 6.33 -12.47 5.24
N THR A 13 6.38 -12.97 4.02
CA THR A 13 7.55 -13.61 3.41
C THR A 13 8.08 -12.78 2.24
N THR A 14 9.33 -13.05 1.85
CA THR A 14 9.93 -12.39 0.68
C THR A 14 9.08 -12.61 -0.57
N GLY A 15 8.77 -11.52 -1.27
CA GLY A 15 7.92 -11.51 -2.46
C GLY A 15 6.47 -11.09 -2.19
N ASP A 16 6.03 -11.10 -0.92
CA ASP A 16 4.68 -10.65 -0.59
C ASP A 16 4.54 -9.15 -0.78
N TRP A 17 3.42 -8.74 -1.36
CA TRP A 17 3.02 -7.34 -1.41
C TRP A 17 2.35 -6.98 -0.09
N VAL A 18 2.80 -5.88 0.51
CA VAL A 18 2.40 -5.41 1.83
C VAL A 18 2.20 -3.90 1.83
N LEU A 19 1.64 -3.39 2.92
CA LEU A 19 1.64 -1.98 3.25
C LEU A 19 2.62 -1.75 4.40
N GLY A 20 3.62 -0.88 4.21
CA GLY A 20 4.60 -0.49 5.22
C GLY A 20 4.32 0.91 5.78
N ASN A 21 4.45 1.07 7.10
CA ASN A 21 4.36 2.34 7.80
C ASN A 21 5.67 3.13 7.63
N TYR A 22 5.75 3.91 6.55
CA TYR A 22 7.00 4.56 6.14
C TYR A 22 7.53 5.47 7.24
N LYS A 23 8.77 5.23 7.68
CA LYS A 23 9.45 5.97 8.75
C LYS A 23 8.65 6.08 10.06
N GLY A 24 7.70 5.17 10.30
CA GLY A 24 6.83 5.21 11.48
C GLY A 24 5.86 6.39 11.52
N ALA A 25 5.60 7.04 10.38
CA ALA A 25 4.86 8.31 10.33
C ALA A 25 3.32 8.17 10.40
N GLY A 26 2.78 6.95 10.43
CA GLY A 26 1.35 6.69 10.34
C GLY A 26 0.80 6.76 8.92
N TYR A 27 1.67 6.63 7.91
CA TYR A 27 1.29 6.59 6.50
C TYR A 27 1.77 5.27 5.89
N TRP A 28 0.83 4.56 5.28
CA TRP A 28 1.00 3.19 4.81
C TRP A 28 1.17 3.16 3.30
N PHE A 29 2.35 2.77 2.85
CA PHE A 29 2.74 2.74 1.44
C PHE A 29 2.85 1.30 0.94
N PRO A 30 2.43 1.03 -0.31
CA PRO A 30 2.53 -0.29 -0.89
C PRO A 30 3.97 -0.61 -1.31
N GLY A 31 4.36 -1.85 -1.09
CA GLY A 31 5.69 -2.34 -1.42
C GLY A 31 5.82 -3.84 -1.29
N VAL A 32 6.86 -4.40 -1.89
CA VAL A 32 7.16 -5.83 -1.86
C VAL A 32 8.19 -6.10 -0.77
N ILE A 33 7.99 -7.15 0.04
CA ILE A 33 9.02 -7.63 0.96
C ILE A 33 10.20 -8.13 0.13
N ASP A 34 11.33 -7.44 0.28
CA ASP A 34 12.59 -7.75 -0.42
C ASP A 34 13.44 -8.73 0.40
N LYS A 35 13.36 -8.67 1.75
CA LYS A 35 14.11 -9.53 2.65
C LYS A 35 13.45 -9.67 4.02
N VAL A 36 13.50 -10.87 4.59
CA VAL A 36 13.13 -11.15 5.99
C VAL A 36 14.37 -11.62 6.74
N SER A 37 14.64 -11.03 7.91
CA SER A 37 15.78 -11.38 8.77
C SER A 37 15.39 -11.30 10.24
N GLY A 38 14.86 -12.39 10.78
CA GLY A 38 14.29 -12.44 12.13
C GLY A 38 13.05 -11.54 12.22
N GLU A 39 13.08 -10.56 13.13
CA GLU A 39 11.99 -9.59 13.35
C GLU A 39 12.09 -8.34 12.46
N LYS A 40 13.13 -8.25 11.62
CA LYS A 40 13.35 -7.16 10.69
C LYS A 40 12.92 -7.57 9.29
N ILE A 41 12.14 -6.70 8.65
CA ILE A 41 11.64 -6.91 7.29
C ILE A 41 12.04 -5.70 6.44
N THR A 42 12.70 -5.97 5.32
CA THR A 42 13.05 -4.95 4.33
C THR A 42 11.99 -4.92 3.24
N ILE A 43 11.38 -3.75 3.03
CA ILE A 43 10.37 -3.50 1.99
C ILE A 43 11.01 -2.66 0.89
N ARG A 44 10.79 -3.05 -0.37
CA ARG A 44 10.97 -2.17 -1.53
C ARG A 44 9.61 -1.60 -1.89
N TYR A 45 9.41 -0.32 -1.61
CA TYR A 45 8.17 0.39 -1.91
C TYR A 45 8.00 0.59 -3.41
N ASP A 46 6.75 0.72 -3.85
CA ASP A 46 6.38 0.82 -5.26
C ASP A 46 6.81 2.16 -5.90
N ASP A 47 7.21 3.15 -5.09
CA ASP A 47 7.81 4.41 -5.55
C ASP A 47 9.34 4.31 -5.76
N GLY A 48 9.95 3.17 -5.39
CA GLY A 48 11.37 2.88 -5.51
C GLY A 48 12.15 3.02 -4.21
N ASP A 49 11.57 3.56 -3.14
CA ASP A 49 12.22 3.63 -1.83
C ASP A 49 12.41 2.23 -1.22
N ARG A 50 13.36 2.11 -0.29
CA ARG A 50 13.60 0.88 0.47
C ARG A 50 13.82 1.19 1.94
N GLU A 51 13.17 0.43 2.80
CA GLU A 51 13.26 0.61 4.26
C GLU A 51 13.30 -0.74 4.97
N THR A 52 13.97 -0.81 6.12
CA THR A 52 13.90 -1.97 7.02
C THR A 52 13.14 -1.58 8.27
N VAL A 53 12.01 -2.24 8.49
CA VAL A 53 11.07 -1.95 9.57
C VAL A 53 10.85 -3.19 10.46
N SER A 54 10.12 -2.99 11.55
CA SER A 54 9.66 -4.07 12.43
C SER A 54 8.39 -4.72 11.88
N ARG A 55 8.02 -5.92 12.35
CA ARG A 55 6.74 -6.56 11.98
C ARG A 55 5.50 -5.69 12.30
N GLY A 56 5.58 -4.82 13.31
CA GLY A 56 4.48 -3.93 13.70
C GLY A 56 4.21 -2.80 12.69
N ASP A 57 5.20 -2.50 11.85
CA ASP A 57 5.14 -1.45 10.82
C ASP A 57 4.78 -2.03 9.45
N ILE A 58 4.24 -3.25 9.42
CA ILE A 58 3.80 -3.92 8.19
C ILE A 58 2.43 -4.52 8.39
N ARG A 59 1.53 -4.26 7.46
CA ARG A 59 0.22 -4.92 7.38
C ARG A 59 0.01 -5.57 6.02
N PRO A 60 -0.89 -6.56 5.91
CA PRO A 60 -1.25 -7.15 4.63
C PRO A 60 -1.67 -6.08 3.62
N TYR A 61 -1.32 -6.27 2.35
CA TYR A 61 -1.85 -5.44 1.27
C TYR A 61 -3.33 -5.78 1.05
N ASP A 62 -4.20 -4.81 1.28
CA ASP A 62 -5.66 -4.96 1.27
C ASP A 62 -6.36 -3.97 0.32
N TRP A 63 -5.60 -3.30 -0.54
CA TRP A 63 -6.16 -2.35 -1.49
C TRP A 63 -6.98 -3.05 -2.56
N MET A 64 -8.18 -2.53 -2.79
CA MET A 64 -9.15 -2.99 -3.76
C MET A 64 -9.87 -1.78 -4.37
N ILE A 65 -10.63 -1.99 -5.44
CA ILE A 65 -11.51 -0.95 -5.99
C ILE A 65 -12.46 -0.46 -4.88
N GLY A 66 -12.52 0.85 -4.70
CA GLY A 66 -13.30 1.53 -3.66
C GLY A 66 -12.51 1.84 -2.37
N SER A 67 -11.33 1.25 -2.17
CA SER A 67 -10.45 1.57 -1.03
C SER A 67 -10.12 3.07 -1.01
N LYS A 68 -10.14 3.65 0.19
CA LYS A 68 -9.74 5.04 0.41
C LYS A 68 -8.22 5.14 0.42
N VAL A 69 -7.70 6.16 -0.26
CA VAL A 69 -6.27 6.48 -0.32
C VAL A 69 -6.09 7.98 -0.39
N GLU A 70 -4.89 8.45 -0.07
CA GLU A 70 -4.41 9.77 -0.48
C GLU A 70 -3.36 9.56 -1.58
N CYS A 71 -3.39 10.35 -2.66
CA CYS A 71 -2.42 10.23 -3.74
C CYS A 71 -1.75 11.56 -4.08
N ASN A 72 -0.47 11.48 -4.47
CA ASN A 72 0.31 12.61 -4.96
C ASN A 72 -0.11 12.95 -6.39
N PHE A 73 -1.09 13.85 -6.52
CA PHE A 73 -1.71 14.19 -7.81
C PHE A 73 -0.66 14.72 -8.80
N LYS A 74 -0.59 14.10 -9.98
CA LYS A 74 0.40 14.43 -11.02
C LYS A 74 1.85 14.43 -10.54
N ASN A 75 2.15 13.78 -9.41
CA ASN A 75 3.45 13.80 -8.76
C ASN A 75 3.96 15.22 -8.42
N ALA A 76 3.05 16.13 -8.05
CA ALA A 76 3.36 17.55 -7.78
C ALA A 76 3.82 17.84 -6.34
N GLY A 77 3.76 16.85 -5.44
CA GLY A 77 4.18 16.97 -4.03
C GLY A 77 3.04 17.16 -3.03
N GLU A 78 1.80 17.27 -3.52
CA GLU A 78 0.59 17.44 -2.70
C GLU A 78 -0.27 16.19 -2.74
N TRP A 79 -0.83 15.83 -1.57
CA TRP A 79 -1.57 14.58 -1.36
C TRP A 79 -3.06 14.86 -1.22
N TYR A 80 -3.86 14.23 -2.08
CA TYR A 80 -5.30 14.46 -2.15
C TYR A 80 -6.08 13.18 -1.85
N PRO A 81 -7.17 13.26 -1.06
CA PRO A 81 -7.98 12.09 -0.75
C PRO A 81 -8.81 11.64 -1.96
N GLY A 82 -8.97 10.33 -2.08
CA GLY A 82 -9.78 9.73 -3.12
C GLY A 82 -9.99 8.25 -2.90
N ARG A 83 -10.46 7.60 -3.96
CA ARG A 83 -10.74 6.17 -3.98
C ARG A 83 -10.16 5.51 -5.22
N ILE A 84 -9.70 4.27 -5.05
CA ILE A 84 -9.24 3.45 -6.16
C ILE A 84 -10.43 3.14 -7.07
N ALA A 85 -10.40 3.62 -8.31
CA ALA A 85 -11.40 3.41 -9.35
C ALA A 85 -11.06 2.22 -10.27
N SER A 86 -9.78 1.88 -10.41
CA SER A 86 -9.30 0.69 -11.12
C SER A 86 -7.98 0.19 -10.53
N LEU A 87 -7.73 -1.11 -10.62
CA LEU A 87 -6.55 -1.76 -10.04
C LEU A 87 -6.01 -2.84 -10.98
N ALA A 88 -4.75 -2.70 -11.40
CA ALA A 88 -4.07 -3.63 -12.30
C ALA A 88 -2.56 -3.70 -11.96
N GLY A 89 -2.24 -4.47 -10.92
CA GLY A 89 -0.90 -4.45 -10.32
C GLY A 89 -0.58 -3.05 -9.81
N GLU A 90 0.63 -2.55 -10.07
CA GLU A 90 1.03 -1.19 -9.69
C GLU A 90 0.24 -0.09 -10.40
N LYS A 91 -0.43 -0.37 -11.52
CA LYS A 91 -1.19 0.66 -12.25
C LYS A 91 -2.60 0.78 -11.67
N ILE A 92 -2.98 1.99 -11.29
CA ILE A 92 -4.28 2.25 -10.66
C ILE A 92 -4.93 3.51 -11.23
N GLY A 93 -6.26 3.52 -11.25
CA GLY A 93 -7.06 4.72 -11.45
C GLY A 93 -7.56 5.23 -10.11
N ILE A 94 -7.56 6.54 -9.93
CA ILE A 94 -8.07 7.24 -8.74
C ILE A 94 -9.24 8.12 -9.16
N ALA A 95 -10.32 8.07 -8.38
CA ALA A 95 -11.34 9.09 -8.35
C ALA A 95 -11.16 9.91 -7.08
N TYR A 96 -10.73 11.16 -7.22
CA TYR A 96 -10.52 12.08 -6.11
C TYR A 96 -11.84 12.62 -5.59
N ASP A 97 -11.86 13.00 -4.31
CA ASP A 97 -13.07 13.45 -3.63
C ASP A 97 -13.55 14.83 -4.13
N ASP A 98 -12.70 15.59 -4.82
CA ASP A 98 -13.02 16.88 -5.48
C ASP A 98 -13.62 16.72 -6.89
N GLY A 99 -13.74 15.50 -7.39
CA GLY A 99 -14.30 15.17 -8.70
C GLY A 99 -13.26 14.89 -9.78
N ASP A 100 -11.97 15.15 -9.52
CA ASP A 100 -10.89 14.85 -10.46
C ASP A 100 -10.61 13.33 -10.54
N LYS A 101 -9.95 12.93 -11.64
CA LYS A 101 -9.57 11.53 -11.88
C LYS A 101 -8.16 11.45 -12.44
N GLU A 102 -7.43 10.40 -12.07
CA GLU A 102 -6.07 10.18 -12.55
C GLU A 102 -5.76 8.70 -12.70
N ASN A 103 -5.07 8.33 -13.79
CA ASN A 103 -4.38 7.05 -13.88
C ASN A 103 -2.92 7.23 -13.44
N THR A 104 -2.52 6.51 -12.41
CA THR A 104 -1.23 6.65 -11.73
C THR A 104 -0.69 5.28 -11.31
N ARG A 105 0.26 5.28 -10.36
CA ARG A 105 0.80 4.06 -9.75
C ARG A 105 0.52 3.98 -8.26
N THR A 106 0.47 2.77 -7.72
CA THR A 106 0.34 2.47 -6.29
C THR A 106 1.37 3.22 -5.44
N GLY A 107 2.61 3.32 -5.91
CA GLY A 107 3.68 4.08 -5.23
C GLY A 107 3.42 5.58 -5.07
N ARG A 108 2.47 6.16 -5.82
CA ARG A 108 2.07 7.57 -5.62
C ARG A 108 0.92 7.73 -4.63
N CYS A 109 0.48 6.65 -4.00
CA CYS A 109 -0.65 6.63 -3.11
C CYS A 109 -0.24 6.07 -1.75
N ARG A 110 -0.98 6.45 -0.72
CA ARG A 110 -0.81 5.97 0.66
C ARG A 110 -2.16 5.83 1.34
N ALA A 111 -2.20 4.99 2.37
CA ALA A 111 -3.30 4.95 3.31
C ALA A 111 -2.91 5.60 4.64
N LYS A 112 -3.92 6.03 5.39
CA LYS A 112 -3.76 6.47 6.77
C LYS A 112 -4.02 5.33 7.75
#